data_AF-A0A9E3BJZ8-F1
#
_entry.id   AF-A0A9E3BJZ8-F1
#
_cell.length_a   1.000
_cell.length_b   1.000
_cell.length_c   1.000
_cell.angle_alpha   90.00
_cell.angle_beta   90.00
_cell.angle_gamma   90.00
#
_symmetry.space_group_name_H-M   'P 1'
#
loop_
_entity.id
_entity.type
_entity.pdbx_description
1 polymer ?
#
loop_
_entity_poly.entity_id
_entity_poly.type
_entity_poly.pdbx_seq_one_letter_code
_entity_poly.pdbx_strand_id
1 'polypeptide(L)' 'WAVDELTPVEAIRAGRVAKVYCARAARTVCETAIQVHGGIGNTWECLAHVYLRRALTSTELWPVKLREIDVGLP' A
#
# COMPACT_ATOMS: atom_id res chain seq x y z
N TRP A 1 13.19 11.54 -11.88
CA TRP A 1 12.43 11.28 -10.61
C TRP A 1 13.44 10.86 -9.54
N ALA A 2 13.05 10.58 -8.28
CA ALA A 2 14.00 10.36 -7.18
C ALA A 2 15.13 9.32 -7.47
N VAL A 3 14.88 8.32 -8.30
CA VAL A 3 15.89 7.32 -8.74
C VAL A 3 16.96 7.92 -9.66
N ASP A 4 16.61 8.96 -10.44
CA ASP A 4 17.50 9.61 -11.41
C ASP A 4 18.24 10.81 -10.82
N GLU A 5 17.69 11.42 -9.75
CA GLU A 5 18.12 12.73 -9.23
C GLU A 5 18.79 12.69 -7.85
N LEU A 6 18.65 11.60 -7.10
CA LEU A 6 19.17 11.48 -5.74
C LEU A 6 20.29 10.43 -5.67
N THR A 7 21.08 10.48 -4.59
CA THR A 7 22.02 9.39 -4.32
C THR A 7 21.27 8.07 -4.11
N PRO A 8 21.89 6.90 -4.34
CA PRO A 8 21.21 5.61 -4.19
C PRO A 8 20.55 5.42 -2.82
N VAL A 9 21.19 5.89 -1.75
CA VAL A 9 20.66 5.79 -0.38
C VAL A 9 19.38 6.62 -0.21
N GLU A 10 19.39 7.86 -0.69
CA GLU A 10 18.24 8.76 -0.62
C GLU A 10 17.10 8.29 -1.53
N ALA A 11 17.42 7.78 -2.73
CA ALA A 11 16.45 7.19 -3.64
C ALA A 11 15.73 5.97 -3.03
N ILE A 12 16.47 5.08 -2.36
CA ILE A 12 15.90 3.93 -1.63
C ILE A 12 14.98 4.42 -0.50
N ARG A 13 15.41 5.43 0.28
CA ARG A 13 14.59 6.00 1.35
C ARG A 13 13.29 6.60 0.81
N ALA A 14 13.37 7.38 -0.27
CA ALA A 14 12.20 7.92 -0.96
C ALA A 14 11.26 6.81 -1.44
N GLY A 15 11.79 5.72 -2.01
CA GLY A 15 11.02 4.55 -2.42
C GLY A 15 10.29 3.86 -1.26
N ARG A 16 10.94 3.73 -0.09
CA ARG A 16 10.30 3.18 1.12
C ARG A 16 9.15 4.07 1.60
N VAL A 17 9.35 5.38 1.63
CA VAL A 17 8.30 6.35 2.00
C VAL A 17 7.11 6.27 1.05
N ALA A 18 7.39 6.25 -0.26
CA ALA A 18 6.36 6.09 -1.28
C ALA A 18 5.58 4.78 -1.10
N LYS A 19 6.27 3.66 -0.83
CA LYS A 19 5.63 2.37 -0.59
C LYS A 19 4.69 2.39 0.62
N VAL A 20 5.14 2.96 1.74
CA VAL A 20 4.34 3.10 2.97
C VAL A 20 3.08 3.92 2.71
N TYR A 21 3.22 5.04 2.01
CA TYR A 21 2.08 5.90 1.66
C TYR A 21 1.09 5.16 0.77
N CYS A 22 1.57 4.56 -0.33
CA CYS A 22 0.73 3.83 -1.27
C CYS A 22 0.01 2.64 -0.63
N ALA A 23 0.65 1.91 0.30
CA ALA A 23 0.02 0.81 1.02
C ALA A 23 -1.21 1.28 1.81
N ARG A 24 -1.05 2.35 2.59
CA ARG A 24 -2.13 2.94 3.41
C ARG A 24 -3.26 3.50 2.54
N ALA A 25 -2.90 4.21 1.49
CA ALA A 25 -3.86 4.78 0.55
C ALA A 25 -4.66 3.68 -0.17
N ALA A 26 -3.97 2.67 -0.71
CA ALA A 26 -4.61 1.55 -1.40
C ALA A 26 -5.59 0.80 -0.49
N ARG A 27 -5.21 0.53 0.76
CA ARG A 27 -6.11 -0.08 1.75
C ARG A 27 -7.37 0.74 1.94
N THR A 28 -7.21 2.03 2.24
CA THR A 28 -8.33 2.95 2.49
C THR A 28 -9.27 3.00 1.28
N VAL A 29 -8.71 3.19 0.08
CA VAL A 29 -9.49 3.24 -1.17
C VAL A 29 -10.24 1.94 -1.42
N CYS A 30 -9.61 0.78 -1.22
CA CYS A 30 -10.25 -0.51 -1.43
C CYS A 30 -11.35 -0.78 -0.40
N GLU A 31 -11.13 -0.45 0.88
CA GLU A 31 -12.15 -0.56 1.93
C GLU A 31 -13.35 0.36 1.61
N THR A 32 -13.10 1.60 1.19
CA THR A 32 -14.17 2.51 0.74
C THR A 32 -14.90 1.96 -0.48
N ALA A 33 -14.18 1.41 -1.46
CA ALA A 33 -14.79 0.83 -2.66
C ALA A 33 -15.73 -0.33 -2.31
N ILE A 34 -15.35 -1.19 -1.36
CA ILE A 34 -16.25 -2.23 -0.83
C ILE A 34 -17.51 -1.62 -0.25
N GLN A 35 -17.40 -0.59 0.58
CA GLN A 35 -18.55 0.03 1.23
C GLN A 35 -19.49 0.72 0.21
N VAL A 36 -18.95 1.42 -0.79
CA VAL A 36 -19.73 2.10 -1.83
C VAL A 36 -20.55 1.10 -2.65
N HIS A 37 -19.99 -0.07 -2.95
CA HIS A 37 -20.67 -1.09 -3.75
C HIS A 37 -21.57 -2.01 -2.89
N GLY A 38 -21.38 -2.04 -1.57
CA GLY A 38 -22.11 -2.94 -0.69
C GLY A 38 -21.80 -4.41 -0.99
N GLY A 39 -22.82 -5.27 -0.98
CA GLY A 39 -22.66 -6.72 -1.12
C GLY A 39 -21.91 -7.14 -2.40
N ILE A 40 -22.19 -6.51 -3.54
CA ILE A 40 -21.55 -6.84 -4.83
C ILE A 40 -20.04 -6.57 -4.81
N GLY A 41 -19.56 -5.67 -3.96
CA GLY A 41 -18.13 -5.42 -3.79
C GLY A 41 -17.35 -6.66 -3.34
N ASN A 42 -18.04 -7.62 -2.71
CA ASN A 42 -17.49 -8.89 -2.22
C ASN A 42 -17.70 -10.07 -3.16
N THR A 43 -18.31 -9.87 -4.34
CA THR A 43 -18.60 -10.92 -5.31
C THR A 43 -17.74 -10.76 -6.56
N TRP A 44 -17.78 -11.72 -7.49
CA TRP A 44 -16.93 -11.73 -8.68
C TRP A 44 -17.34 -10.72 -9.75
N GLU A 45 -18.54 -10.18 -9.64
CA GLU A 45 -19.10 -9.12 -10.47
C GLU A 45 -18.41 -7.76 -10.19
N CYS A 46 -17.76 -7.60 -9.04
CA CYS A 46 -16.93 -6.44 -8.71
C CYS A 46 -15.58 -6.86 -8.10
N LEU A 47 -14.48 -6.58 -8.80
CA LEU A 47 -13.14 -6.99 -8.36
C LEU A 47 -12.59 -6.19 -7.16
N ALA A 48 -13.38 -5.31 -6.53
CA ALA A 48 -12.96 -4.52 -5.36
C ALA A 48 -12.36 -5.39 -4.24
N HIS A 49 -12.98 -6.53 -3.93
CA HIS A 49 -12.50 -7.47 -2.92
C HIS A 49 -11.15 -8.13 -3.27
N VAL A 50 -10.81 -8.30 -4.55
CA VAL A 50 -9.49 -8.78 -4.98
C VAL A 50 -8.43 -7.72 -4.66
N TYR A 51 -8.70 -6.45 -4.98
CA TYR A 51 -7.77 -5.36 -4.68
C TYR A 51 -7.61 -5.13 -3.18
N LEU A 52 -8.69 -5.24 -2.40
CA LEU A 52 -8.62 -5.17 -0.94
C LEU A 52 -7.71 -6.27 -0.37
N ARG A 53 -7.88 -7.53 -0.79
CA ARG A 53 -7.00 -8.63 -0.34
C ARG A 53 -5.54 -8.36 -0.69
N ARG A 54 -5.24 -7.86 -1.89
CA ARG A 54 -3.88 -7.49 -2.28
C ARG A 54 -3.31 -6.36 -1.40
N ALA A 55 -4.11 -5.34 -1.10
CA ALA A 55 -3.69 -4.23 -0.25
C ALA A 55 -3.42 -4.70 1.20
N LEU A 56 -4.25 -5.60 1.73
CA LEU A 56 -4.05 -6.23 3.04
C LEU A 56 -2.77 -7.07 3.05
N THR A 57 -2.59 -8.00 2.11
CA THR A 57 -1.35 -8.81 2.02
C THR A 57 -0.10 -7.94 1.89
N SER A 58 -0.15 -6.88 1.09
CA SER A 58 0.98 -5.96 0.97
C SER A 58 1.28 -5.19 2.25
N THR A 59 0.27 -4.98 3.10
CA THR A 59 0.38 -4.27 4.38
C THR A 59 0.90 -5.20 5.49
N GLU A 60 0.56 -6.48 5.45
CA GLU A 60 1.04 -7.47 6.41
C GLU A 60 2.51 -7.89 6.15
N LEU A 61 2.93 -7.96 4.89
CA LEU A 61 4.26 -8.45 4.53
C LEU A 61 5.35 -7.37 4.54
N TRP A 62 5.00 -6.08 4.57
CA TRP A 62 5.94 -4.98 4.38
C TRP A 62 5.65 -3.83 5.34
N PRO A 63 6.65 -2.97 5.65
CA PRO A 63 6.45 -1.79 6.48
C PRO A 63 5.31 -0.90 6.00
N VAL A 64 4.49 -0.42 6.94
CA VAL A 64 3.35 0.49 6.70
C VAL A 64 3.33 1.69 7.64
N LYS A 65 4.29 1.81 8.54
CA LYS A 65 4.54 3.02 9.34
C LYS A 65 5.87 3.63 8.96
N LEU A 66 5.94 4.96 8.91
CA LEU A 66 7.20 5.67 8.63
C LEU A 66 8.30 5.31 9.62
N ARG A 67 7.96 5.06 10.89
CA ARG A 67 8.92 4.61 11.92
C ARG A 67 9.57 3.26 11.60
N GLU A 68 8.91 2.39 10.84
CA GLU A 68 9.44 1.07 10.47
C GLU A 68 10.49 1.16 9.34
N ILE A 69 10.56 2.29 8.62
CA ILE A 69 11.54 2.52 7.55
C ILE A 69 12.97 2.59 8.09
N ASP A 70 13.12 3.17 9.28
CA ASP A 70 14.42 3.44 9.92
C ASP A 70 14.89 2.30 10.83
N VAL A 71 13.98 1.45 11.31
CA VAL A 71 14.26 0.38 12.30
C VAL A 71 14.57 -0.98 11.63
N GLY A 72 14.26 -1.13 10.33
CA GLY A 72 14.35 -2.42 9.64
C GLY A 72 13.21 -3.37 10.01
N LEU A 73 12.96 -4.40 9.19
CA LEU A 73 12.09 -5.51 9.60
C LEU A 73 12.82 -6.30 10.70
N PRO A 74 12.14 -6.72 11.78
CA PRO A 74 12.71 -7.66 12.75
C PRO A 74 13.05 -9.00 12.09
#